data_AF-A0A218LHL6-F1
#
_entry.id   AF-A0A218LHL6-F1
#
_cell.length_a   1.000
_cell.length_b   1.000
_cell.length_c   1.000
_cell.angle_alpha   90.00
_cell.angle_beta   90.00
_cell.angle_gamma   90.00
#
_symmetry.space_group_name_H-M   'P 1'
#
loop_
_entity.id
_entity.type
_entity.pdbx_description
1 polymer ?
#
loop_
_entity_poly.entity_id
_entity_poly.type
_entity_poly.pdbx_seq_one_letter_code
_entity_poly.pdbx_strand_id
1 'polypeptide(L)'
;KYHLIRQSLKKKIRSKVSPLSLSEKTKMREKLQSLPRNSAPTRLHRRCFLTGRPRANYRHFGLSGHVLREMVYECLLPGATRSSW
;
A
#
# COMPACT_ATOMS: atom_id res chain seq x y z
N LYS A 1 -8.39 0.88 10.43
CA LYS A 1 -9.50 1.72 10.95
C LYS A 1 -10.32 2.41 9.85
N TYR A 2 -9.81 3.43 9.16
CA TYR A 2 -10.62 4.25 8.23
C TYR A 2 -10.69 3.77 6.76
N HIS A 3 -10.16 2.58 6.46
CA HIS A 3 -10.03 2.09 5.08
C HIS A 3 -11.40 1.93 4.37
N LEU A 4 -12.32 1.21 5.01
CA LEU A 4 -13.66 0.93 4.47
C LEU A 4 -14.47 2.22 4.23
N ILE A 5 -14.42 3.16 5.18
CA ILE A 5 -15.10 4.46 5.10
C ILE A 5 -14.57 5.28 3.91
N ARG A 6 -13.25 5.33 3.72
CA ARG A 6 -12.66 6.05 2.57
C ARG A 6 -13.01 5.40 1.25
N GLN A 7 -13.03 4.07 1.21
CA GLN A 7 -13.37 3.32 0.01
C GLN A 7 -14.83 3.56 -0.40
N SER A 8 -15.76 3.55 0.56
CA SER A 8 -17.18 3.82 0.29
C SER A 8 -17.41 5.26 -0.20
N LEU A 9 -16.81 6.27 0.46
CA LEU A 9 -16.88 7.67 0.03
C LEU A 9 -16.30 7.88 -1.37
N LYS A 10 -15.12 7.31 -1.65
CA LYS A 10 -14.50 7.39 -2.99
C LYS A 10 -15.34 6.69 -4.06
N LYS A 11 -15.97 5.54 -3.74
CA LYS A 11 -16.85 4.82 -4.67
C LYS A 11 -18.08 5.67 -5.02
N LYS A 12 -18.69 6.33 -4.04
CA LYS A 12 -19.81 7.26 -4.23
C LYS A 12 -19.43 8.48 -5.07
N ILE A 13 -18.24 9.05 -4.88
CA ILE A 13 -17.78 10.19 -5.68
C ILE A 13 -17.50 9.80 -7.14
N ARG A 14 -17.02 8.57 -7.39
CA ARG A 14 -16.59 8.10 -8.71
C ARG A 14 -17.71 7.43 -9.52
N SER A 15 -18.86 7.12 -8.92
CA SER A 15 -19.93 6.39 -9.61
C SER A 15 -20.48 7.19 -10.80
N LYS A 16 -20.53 6.54 -11.98
CA LYS A 16 -21.08 7.11 -13.22
C LYS A 16 -22.57 6.83 -13.42
N VAL A 17 -23.10 5.80 -12.74
CA VAL A 17 -24.48 5.30 -12.90
C VAL A 17 -25.52 6.25 -12.31
N SER A 18 -25.17 6.95 -11.23
CA SER A 18 -25.99 8.00 -10.63
C SER A 18 -25.08 9.21 -10.36
N PRO A 19 -25.02 10.17 -11.30
CA PRO A 19 -24.18 11.34 -11.15
C PRO A 19 -24.76 12.24 -10.07
N LEU A 20 -24.08 12.32 -8.92
CA LEU A 20 -24.45 13.30 -7.89
C LEU A 20 -24.34 14.72 -8.44
N SER A 21 -25.23 15.59 -7.96
CA SER A 21 -25.16 17.03 -8.21
C SER A 21 -23.83 17.61 -7.72
N LEU A 22 -23.45 18.77 -8.24
CA LEU A 22 -22.19 19.42 -7.85
C LEU A 22 -22.12 19.64 -6.33
N SER A 23 -23.23 20.08 -5.72
CA SER A 23 -23.37 20.34 -4.29
C SER A 23 -23.21 19.08 -3.43
N GLU A 24 -23.74 17.94 -3.87
CA GLU A 24 -23.55 16.70 -3.11
C GLU A 24 -22.12 16.16 -3.25
N LYS A 25 -21.49 16.36 -4.42
CA LYS A 25 -20.07 16.03 -4.62
C LYS A 25 -19.15 16.85 -3.70
N THR A 26 -19.42 18.14 -3.51
CA THR A 26 -18.64 18.97 -2.57
C THR A 26 -18.81 18.49 -1.13
N LYS A 27 -20.05 18.25 -0.67
CA LYS A 27 -20.32 17.67 0.67
C LYS A 27 -19.59 16.35 0.91
N MET A 28 -19.51 15.47 -0.09
CA MET A 28 -18.81 14.19 0.04
C MET A 28 -17.28 14.35 0.05
N ARG A 29 -16.74 15.35 -0.65
CA ARG A 29 -15.32 15.71 -0.60
C ARG A 29 -14.95 16.29 0.77
N GLU A 30 -15.78 17.16 1.34
CA GLU A 30 -15.61 17.69 2.70
C GLU A 30 -15.55 16.56 3.74
N LYS A 31 -16.49 15.61 3.67
CA LYS A 31 -16.48 14.40 4.53
C LYS A 31 -15.22 13.54 4.35
N LEU A 32 -14.63 13.51 3.16
CA LEU A 32 -13.38 12.78 2.92
C LEU A 32 -12.16 13.53 3.49
N GLN A 33 -12.20 14.86 3.43
CA GLN A 33 -11.16 15.76 3.94
C GLN A 33 -11.16 15.87 5.46
N SER A 34 -12.32 15.71 6.12
CA SER A 34 -12.41 15.68 7.59
C SER A 34 -11.71 14.47 8.23
N LEU A 35 -11.45 13.41 7.45
CA LEU A 35 -10.72 12.24 7.92
C LEU A 35 -9.21 12.53 8.07
N PRO A 36 -8.51 11.88 9.02
CA PRO A 36 -7.08 12.09 9.23
C PRO A 36 -6.25 11.86 7.96
N ARG A 37 -5.26 12.71 7.66
CA ARG A 37 -4.41 12.58 6.46
C ARG A 37 -3.67 11.23 6.39
N ASN A 38 -3.28 10.69 7.55
CA ASN A 38 -2.59 9.40 7.68
C ASN A 38 -3.49 8.19 7.37
N SER A 39 -4.81 8.38 7.24
CA SER A 39 -5.72 7.33 6.79
C SER A 39 -5.57 6.96 5.31
N ALA A 40 -4.83 7.76 4.52
CA ALA A 40 -4.65 7.54 3.10
C ALA A 40 -3.64 6.40 2.82
N PRO A 41 -4.02 5.36 2.05
CA PRO A 41 -3.12 4.23 1.75
C PRO A 41 -1.92 4.63 0.89
N THR A 42 -2.01 5.75 0.16
CA THR A 42 -0.90 6.30 -0.64
C THR A 42 0.29 6.74 0.20
N ARG A 43 0.13 6.96 1.50
CA ARG A 43 1.23 7.32 2.41
C ARG A 43 1.97 6.10 2.97
N LEU A 44 1.47 4.89 2.72
CA LEU A 44 2.12 3.67 3.17
C LEU A 44 3.36 3.41 2.31
N HIS A 45 4.50 3.20 2.97
CA HIS A 45 5.73 2.75 2.33
C HIS A 45 6.04 1.34 2.78
N ARG A 46 6.38 0.45 1.84
CA ARG A 46 6.93 -0.86 2.19
C ARG A 46 8.36 -0.67 2.67
N ARG A 47 8.61 -1.06 3.91
CA ARG A 47 9.94 -1.09 4.51
C ARG A 47 10.37 -2.54 4.69
N CYS A 48 11.68 -2.79 4.68
CA CYS A 48 12.22 -4.08 5.07
C CYS A 48 11.82 -4.39 6.51
N PHE A 49 11.35 -5.62 6.78
CA PHE A 49 10.97 -6.04 8.13
C PHE A 49 12.14 -6.04 9.11
N LEU A 50 13.34 -6.40 8.65
CA LEU A 50 14.52 -6.49 9.50
C LEU A 50 15.19 -5.12 9.70
N THR A 51 15.45 -4.40 8.59
CA THR A 51 16.29 -3.20 8.62
C THR A 51 15.52 -1.88 8.48
N GLY A 52 14.22 -1.92 8.19
CA GLY A 52 13.41 -0.71 7.97
C GLY A 52 13.71 0.06 6.67
N ARG A 53 14.62 -0.46 5.83
CA ARG A 53 15.05 0.17 4.56
C ARG A 53 13.84 0.41 3.65
N PRO A 54 13.63 1.64 3.13
CA PRO A 54 12.43 1.97 2.34
C PRO A 54 12.53 1.59 0.84
N ARG A 55 13.74 1.30 0.34
CA ARG A 55 14.02 1.05 -1.09
C ARG A 55 14.50 -0.38 -1.31
N ALA A 56 14.34 -0.85 -2.56
CA ALA A 56 14.79 -2.17 -3.01
C ALA A 56 14.22 -3.33 -2.18
N ASN A 57 12.91 -3.27 -1.90
CA ASN A 57 12.18 -4.32 -1.16
C ASN A 57 11.47 -5.26 -2.13
N TYR A 58 11.67 -6.56 -1.97
CA TYR A 58 10.94 -7.58 -2.73
C TYR A 58 9.56 -7.80 -2.11
N ARG A 59 8.49 -7.67 -2.91
CA ARG A 59 7.10 -7.74 -2.40
C ARG A 59 6.74 -9.10 -1.80
N HIS A 60 7.26 -10.19 -2.36
CA HIS A 60 6.99 -11.55 -1.90
C HIS A 60 7.60 -11.82 -0.53
N PHE A 61 8.86 -11.39 -0.34
CA PHE A 61 9.61 -11.65 0.89
C PHE A 61 9.41 -10.56 1.97
N GLY A 62 9.05 -9.33 1.58
CA GLY A 62 8.98 -8.20 2.51
C GLY A 62 10.35 -7.73 3.02
N LEU A 63 11.42 -8.20 2.39
CA LEU A 63 12.81 -7.91 2.76
C LEU A 63 13.48 -7.05 1.70
N SER A 64 14.47 -6.28 2.14
CA SER A 64 15.37 -5.56 1.25
C SER A 64 16.33 -6.51 0.55
N GLY A 65 16.78 -6.16 -0.65
CA GLY A 65 17.61 -7.05 -1.46
C GLY A 65 18.95 -7.49 -0.87
N HIS A 66 19.60 -6.67 -0.03
CA HIS A 66 20.85 -7.08 0.64
C HIS A 66 20.60 -8.17 1.70
N VAL A 67 19.63 -7.96 2.61
CA VAL A 67 19.20 -8.99 3.58
C VAL A 67 18.74 -10.26 2.87
N LEU A 68 17.96 -10.14 1.79
CA LEU A 68 17.53 -11.30 1.02
C LEU A 68 18.74 -12.08 0.48
N ARG A 69 19.74 -11.39 -0.06
CA ARG A 69 20.96 -12.00 -0.59
C ARG A 69 21.76 -12.72 0.50
N GLU A 70 21.91 -12.10 1.67
CA GLU A 70 22.57 -12.73 2.84
C GLU A 70 21.84 -14.02 3.25
N MET A 71 20.51 -13.97 3.38
CA MET A 71 19.70 -15.16 3.72
C MET A 71 19.78 -16.28 2.67
N VAL A 72 19.89 -15.95 1.39
CA VAL A 72 20.11 -16.96 0.33
C VAL A 72 21.50 -17.59 0.46
N TYR A 73 22.53 -16.81 0.79
CA TYR A 73 23.88 -17.36 1.00
C TYR A 73 23.97 -18.23 2.26
N GLU A 74 23.20 -17.90 3.29
CA GLU A 74 23.10 -18.70 4.52
C GLU A 74 22.13 -19.89 4.39
N CYS A 75 21.55 -20.12 3.21
CA CYS A 75 20.59 -21.21 2.96
C CYS A 75 19.35 -21.17 3.88
N LEU A 76 18.95 -19.99 4.36
CA LEU A 76 17.78 -19.81 5.24
C LEU A 76 16.45 -19.83 4.48
N LEU A 77 16.48 -19.64 3.16
CA LEU A 77 15.28 -19.57 2.32
C LEU A 77 15.05 -20.92 1.60
N PRO A 78 13.88 -21.55 1.79
CA PRO A 78 13.59 -22.84 1.17
C PRO A 78 13.48 -22.68 -0.36
N GLY A 79 14.19 -23.54 -1.10
CA GLY A 79 14.14 -23.56 -2.57
C GLY A 79 14.81 -22.36 -3.26
N ALA A 80 15.57 -21.54 -2.52
CA ALA A 80 16.34 -20.46 -3.12
C ALA A 80 17.72 -20.97 -3.54
N THR A 81 17.94 -21.08 -4.84
CA THR A 81 19.25 -21.41 -5.43
C THR A 81 19.69 -20.30 -6.38
N ARG A 82 21.01 -20.23 -6.64
CA ARG A 82 21.50 -19.37 -7.71
C ARG A 82 21.04 -19.94 -9.04
N SER A 83 20.50 -19.08 -9.87
CA SER A 83 20.09 -19.46 -11.21
C SER A 83 21.27 -19.59 -12.17
N SER A 84 21.21 -20.60 -13.04
CA SER A 84 22.09 -20.77 -14.19
C SER A 84 21.22 -20.84 -15.44
N TRP A 85 21.08 -19.71 -16.12
CA TRP A 85 20.52 -19.61 -17.47
C TRP A 85 21.48 -18.79 -18.31
#